data_AF-A0A814W8M7-F1
#
_entry.id   AF-A0A814W8M7-F1
#
_cell.length_a   1.000
_cell.length_b   1.000
_cell.length_c   1.000
_cell.angle_alpha   90.00
_cell.angle_beta   90.00
_cell.angle_gamma   90.00
#
_symmetry.space_group_name_H-M   'P 1'
#
loop_
_entity.id
_entity.type
_entity.pdbx_description
1 polymer ?
#
loop_
_entity_poly.entity_id
_entity_poly.type
_entity_poly.pdbx_seq_one_letter_code
_entity_poly.pdbx_strand_id
1 'polypeptide(L)'
;MVTISKTSKGTPLLLNDGFCYILDQKTDEKILQKCEVQRKLNCHARLHTSLDNKVILKLIDTHNHSGNSRSQHIRQFYENMKGEALQNHTNPHNVLTQCYMGVPDEIRAILPDNSNLKRGVGRWRQDKLVASIPTDKNFQTTHGLKQQYETDLTFSDNIHKISALAFLESDSVIDGFETLCARLDDTYQDILDYMEDTYIVENPDPSVYEQLEARGRLISL
;
A
#
# COMPACT_ATOMS: atom_id res chain seq x y z
N MET A 1 -20.12 -12.10 8.87
CA MET A 1 -19.99 -11.35 7.60
C MET A 1 -18.79 -11.92 6.87
N VAL A 2 -18.88 -12.12 5.56
CA VAL A 2 -17.81 -12.76 4.78
C VAL A 2 -16.93 -11.70 4.14
N THR A 3 -15.61 -11.85 4.27
CA THR A 3 -14.63 -10.95 3.66
C THR A 3 -13.88 -11.67 2.54
N ILE A 4 -13.55 -10.95 1.47
CA ILE A 4 -12.75 -11.47 0.36
C ILE A 4 -11.34 -10.92 0.50
N SER A 5 -10.36 -11.78 0.24
CA SER A 5 -8.95 -11.39 0.15
C SER A 5 -8.29 -12.18 -0.98
N LYS A 6 -6.98 -12.06 -1.13
CA LYS A 6 -6.18 -12.81 -2.10
C LYS A 6 -4.91 -13.35 -1.45
N THR A 7 -4.40 -14.47 -1.96
CA THR A 7 -3.06 -14.95 -1.59
C THR A 7 -2.01 -14.00 -2.17
N SER A 8 -0.75 -14.14 -1.72
CA SER A 8 0.39 -13.43 -2.33
C SER A 8 0.54 -13.69 -3.84
N LYS A 9 0.01 -14.81 -4.33
CA LYS A 9 -0.05 -15.17 -5.76
C LYS A 9 -1.33 -14.71 -6.47
N GLY A 10 -2.17 -13.92 -5.80
CA GLY A 10 -3.41 -13.39 -6.35
C GLY A 10 -4.60 -14.36 -6.36
N THR A 11 -4.46 -15.56 -5.79
CA THR A 11 -5.56 -16.53 -5.72
C THR A 11 -6.66 -16.01 -4.79
N PRO A 12 -7.94 -15.97 -5.20
CA PRO A 12 -9.03 -15.52 -4.35
C PRO A 12 -9.15 -16.35 -3.07
N LEU A 13 -9.35 -15.66 -1.96
CA LEU A 13 -9.60 -16.21 -0.63
C LEU A 13 -10.89 -15.65 -0.07
N LEU A 14 -11.59 -16.48 0.69
CA LEU A 14 -12.75 -16.09 1.47
C LEU A 14 -12.45 -16.31 2.94
N LEU A 15 -12.71 -15.28 3.75
CA LEU A 15 -12.48 -15.26 5.18
C LEU A 15 -13.83 -15.35 5.88
N ASN A 16 -14.03 -16.39 6.69
CA ASN A 16 -15.22 -16.55 7.52
C ASN A 16 -14.89 -17.25 8.84
N ASP A 17 -15.41 -16.75 9.96
CA ASP A 17 -15.35 -17.37 11.31
C ASP A 17 -13.96 -17.88 11.73
N GLY A 18 -12.88 -17.12 11.46
CA GLY A 18 -11.52 -17.53 11.80
C GLY A 18 -10.88 -18.49 10.79
N PHE A 19 -11.59 -18.90 9.74
CA PHE A 19 -11.10 -19.85 8.71
C PHE A 19 -11.01 -19.24 7.32
N CYS A 20 -9.92 -19.53 6.61
CA CYS A 20 -9.72 -19.13 5.23
C CYS A 20 -10.14 -20.27 4.29
N TYR A 21 -10.80 -19.92 3.20
CA TYR A 21 -11.22 -20.84 2.16
C TYR A 21 -10.68 -20.41 0.80
N ILE A 22 -10.29 -21.40 -0.01
CA ILE A 22 -9.85 -21.22 -1.40
C ILE A 22 -10.95 -21.77 -2.30
N LEU A 23 -11.15 -21.13 -3.45
CA LEU A 23 -12.00 -21.65 -4.51
C LEU A 23 -11.62 -23.09 -4.87
N ASP A 24 -12.59 -24.00 -4.81
CA ASP A 24 -12.42 -25.37 -5.29
C ASP A 24 -13.14 -25.58 -6.61
N GLN A 25 -14.42 -25.23 -6.65
CA GLN A 25 -15.25 -25.39 -7.84
C GLN A 25 -16.31 -24.30 -7.90
N LYS A 26 -16.67 -23.89 -9.11
CA LYS A 26 -17.81 -23.03 -9.38
C LYS A 26 -18.86 -23.84 -10.15
N THR A 27 -20.11 -23.72 -9.73
CA THR A 27 -21.28 -24.29 -10.41
C THR A 27 -22.19 -23.15 -10.84
N ASP A 28 -23.29 -23.45 -11.53
CA ASP A 28 -24.24 -22.43 -11.99
C ASP A 28 -24.97 -21.75 -10.81
N GLU A 29 -25.16 -22.47 -9.70
CA GLU A 29 -25.92 -21.97 -8.53
C GLU A 29 -25.04 -21.45 -7.39
N LYS A 30 -23.84 -22.01 -7.23
CA LYS A 30 -23.00 -21.78 -6.05
C LYS A 30 -21.51 -21.90 -6.32
N ILE A 31 -20.75 -21.29 -5.42
CA ILE A 31 -19.31 -21.39 -5.34
C ILE A 31 -18.96 -22.35 -4.19
N LEU A 32 -18.21 -23.39 -4.51
CA LEU A 32 -17.70 -24.37 -3.56
C LEU A 32 -16.28 -23.99 -3.17
N GLN A 33 -16.06 -23.81 -1.88
CA GLN A 33 -14.76 -23.43 -1.34
C GLN A 33 -14.28 -24.46 -0.33
N LYS A 34 -13.00 -24.78 -0.40
CA LYS A 34 -12.35 -25.70 0.54
C LYS A 34 -11.50 -24.93 1.52
N CYS A 35 -11.29 -25.50 2.70
CA CYS A 35 -10.36 -24.94 3.66
C CYS A 35 -8.96 -24.74 3.04
N GLU A 36 -8.34 -23.57 3.28
CA GLU A 36 -7.00 -23.22 2.78
C GLU A 36 -5.95 -24.28 3.18
N VAL A 37 -6.08 -24.82 4.38
CA VAL A 37 -5.12 -25.79 4.94
C VAL A 37 -5.50 -27.25 4.67
N GLN A 38 -6.47 -27.52 3.79
CA GLN A 38 -6.92 -28.88 3.48
C GLN A 38 -5.77 -29.82 3.13
N ARG A 39 -4.84 -29.41 2.27
CA ARG A 39 -3.69 -30.25 1.90
C ARG A 39 -2.70 -30.45 3.04
N LYS A 40 -2.58 -29.48 3.95
CA LYS A 40 -1.59 -29.49 5.03
C LYS A 40 -2.07 -30.27 6.26
N LEU A 41 -3.35 -30.13 6.61
CA LEU A 41 -3.94 -30.69 7.84
C LEU A 41 -5.00 -31.76 7.55
N ASN A 42 -5.15 -32.17 6.29
CA ASN A 42 -6.23 -33.05 5.85
C ASN A 42 -7.62 -32.57 6.33
N CYS A 43 -7.82 -31.26 6.37
CA CYS A 43 -9.08 -30.65 6.78
C CYS A 43 -10.11 -30.79 5.66
N HIS A 44 -11.28 -31.36 5.94
CA HIS A 44 -12.32 -31.62 4.95
C HIS A 44 -13.45 -30.57 4.93
N ALA A 45 -13.36 -29.54 5.78
CA ALA A 45 -14.34 -28.48 5.84
C ALA A 45 -14.47 -27.71 4.52
N ARG A 46 -15.72 -27.51 4.08
CA ARG A 46 -16.05 -26.79 2.85
C ARG A 46 -17.16 -25.77 3.08
N LEU A 47 -17.00 -24.60 2.49
CA LEU A 47 -17.97 -23.52 2.55
C LEU A 47 -18.63 -23.34 1.18
N HIS A 48 -19.95 -23.30 1.16
CA HIS A 48 -20.74 -23.06 -0.04
C HIS A 48 -21.28 -21.64 0.03
N THR A 49 -21.07 -20.85 -1.03
CA THR A 49 -21.57 -19.48 -1.12
C THR A 49 -22.39 -19.26 -2.39
N SER A 50 -23.35 -18.33 -2.33
CA SER A 50 -24.14 -17.92 -3.49
C SER A 50 -23.24 -17.26 -4.55
N LEU A 51 -23.57 -17.43 -5.83
CA LEU A 51 -22.82 -16.83 -6.94
C LEU A 51 -22.75 -15.29 -6.85
N ASP A 52 -23.89 -14.67 -6.53
CA ASP A 52 -24.09 -13.23 -6.72
C ASP A 52 -23.60 -12.42 -5.53
N ASN A 53 -24.13 -12.75 -4.34
CA ASN A 53 -23.95 -11.94 -3.14
C ASN A 53 -23.00 -12.57 -2.12
N LYS A 54 -22.40 -13.71 -2.46
CA LYS A 54 -21.47 -14.47 -1.62
C LYS A 54 -22.00 -14.75 -0.21
N VAL A 55 -23.32 -14.86 -0.08
CA VAL A 55 -24.01 -15.30 1.13
C VAL A 55 -23.63 -16.74 1.40
N ILE A 56 -23.34 -17.06 2.66
CA ILE A 56 -23.07 -18.44 3.08
C ILE A 56 -24.35 -19.24 2.93
N LEU A 57 -24.33 -20.25 2.07
CA LEU A 57 -25.42 -21.18 1.87
C LEU A 57 -25.31 -22.34 2.86
N LYS A 58 -24.10 -22.88 3.04
CA LYS A 58 -23.85 -24.06 3.88
C LYS A 58 -22.38 -24.21 4.24
N LEU A 59 -22.10 -24.64 5.47
CA LEU A 59 -20.83 -25.26 5.84
C LEU A 59 -21.00 -26.79 5.80
N ILE A 60 -20.10 -27.48 5.10
CA ILE A 60 -20.02 -28.94 5.04
C ILE A 60 -18.79 -29.39 5.81
N ASP A 61 -19.01 -30.40 6.67
CA ASP A 61 -18.01 -30.95 7.57
C ASP A 61 -17.52 -29.94 8.62
N THR A 62 -16.75 -30.43 9.59
CA THR A 62 -16.19 -29.64 10.69
C THR A 62 -14.69 -29.43 10.47
N HIS A 63 -14.17 -28.29 10.92
CA HIS A 63 -12.74 -28.07 10.91
C HIS A 63 -12.06 -28.97 11.94
N ASN A 64 -10.99 -29.65 11.53
CA ASN A 64 -10.15 -30.46 12.41
C ASN A 64 -8.97 -29.69 13.00
N HIS A 65 -9.00 -28.36 12.91
CA HIS A 65 -7.96 -27.45 13.38
C HIS A 65 -8.61 -26.19 13.93
N SER A 66 -7.89 -25.48 14.79
CA SER A 66 -8.33 -24.18 15.28
C SER A 66 -8.34 -23.14 14.15
N GLY A 67 -9.31 -22.24 14.21
CA GLY A 67 -9.31 -21.02 13.39
C GLY A 67 -8.15 -20.09 13.78
N ASN A 68 -7.74 -19.23 12.86
CA ASN A 68 -6.73 -18.20 13.08
C ASN A 68 -7.29 -16.83 12.73
N SER A 69 -8.08 -16.29 13.64
CA SER A 69 -8.69 -14.95 13.52
C SER A 69 -7.63 -13.86 13.32
N ARG A 70 -6.46 -13.96 13.98
CA ARG A 70 -5.36 -12.98 13.81
C ARG A 70 -4.89 -12.91 12.36
N SER A 71 -4.62 -14.06 11.75
CA SER A 71 -4.22 -14.13 10.34
C SER A 71 -5.27 -13.55 9.40
N GLN A 72 -6.56 -13.73 9.71
CA GLN A 72 -7.63 -13.14 8.92
C GLN A 72 -7.66 -11.62 9.00
N HIS A 73 -7.55 -11.07 10.21
CA HIS A 73 -7.52 -9.62 10.41
C HIS A 73 -6.32 -8.98 9.71
N ILE A 74 -5.14 -9.62 9.77
CA ILE A 74 -3.96 -9.15 9.01
C ILE A 74 -4.25 -9.14 7.51
N ARG A 75 -4.82 -10.21 6.96
CA ARG A 75 -5.15 -10.27 5.52
C ARG A 75 -6.19 -9.24 5.13
N GLN A 76 -7.19 -9.01 5.96
CA GLN A 76 -8.19 -7.98 5.75
C GLN A 76 -7.58 -6.58 5.80
N PHE A 77 -6.65 -6.33 6.73
CA PHE A 77 -5.89 -5.09 6.78
C PHE A 77 -5.13 -4.84 5.48
N TYR A 78 -4.39 -5.82 4.97
CA TYR A 78 -3.67 -5.69 3.69
C TYR A 78 -4.60 -5.47 2.50
N GLU A 79 -5.75 -6.12 2.46
CA GLU A 79 -6.73 -5.92 1.38
C GLU A 79 -7.32 -4.51 1.43
N ASN A 80 -7.66 -4.01 2.63
CA ASN A 80 -8.13 -2.65 2.82
C ASN A 80 -7.06 -1.63 2.42
N MET A 81 -5.83 -1.80 2.93
CA MET A 81 -4.69 -0.93 2.61
C MET A 81 -4.40 -0.91 1.11
N LYS A 82 -4.50 -2.06 0.44
CA LYS A 82 -4.35 -2.12 -1.01
C LYS A 82 -5.49 -1.43 -1.74
N GLY A 83 -6.73 -1.59 -1.30
CA GLY A 83 -7.89 -0.88 -1.83
C GLY A 83 -7.70 0.63 -1.74
N GLU A 84 -7.41 1.12 -0.55
CA GLU A 84 -7.16 2.54 -0.26
C GLU A 84 -5.99 3.09 -1.08
N ALA A 85 -4.86 2.38 -1.11
CA ALA A 85 -3.69 2.77 -1.89
C ALA A 85 -3.98 2.95 -3.39
N LEU A 86 -4.87 2.13 -3.95
CA LEU A 86 -5.20 2.13 -5.37
C LEU A 86 -6.35 3.09 -5.73
N GLN A 87 -7.17 3.49 -4.75
CA GLN A 87 -8.31 4.40 -4.95
C GLN A 87 -7.96 5.85 -4.59
N ASN A 88 -7.10 6.07 -3.59
CA ASN A 88 -6.76 7.38 -3.07
C ASN A 88 -5.30 7.73 -3.39
N HIS A 89 -5.08 8.96 -3.86
CA HIS A 89 -3.76 9.52 -4.17
C HIS A 89 -3.10 10.22 -2.97
N THR A 90 -3.65 10.06 -1.76
CA THR A 90 -3.12 10.68 -0.54
C THR A 90 -1.75 10.13 -0.15
N ASN A 91 -0.99 10.89 0.66
CA ASN A 91 0.28 10.43 1.22
C ASN A 91 0.13 9.02 1.87
N PRO A 92 1.09 8.10 1.71
CA PRO A 92 1.07 6.77 2.33
C PRO A 92 0.81 6.77 3.84
N HIS A 93 1.28 7.79 4.56
CA HIS A 93 0.95 7.98 5.98
C HIS A 93 -0.56 8.05 6.20
N ASN A 94 -1.26 8.89 5.43
CA ASN A 94 -2.71 9.06 5.57
C ASN A 94 -3.48 7.79 5.17
N VAL A 95 -2.98 7.04 4.18
CA VAL A 95 -3.52 5.71 3.85
C VAL A 95 -3.44 4.77 5.06
N LEU A 96 -2.30 4.74 5.75
CA LEU A 96 -2.13 3.92 6.94
C LEU A 96 -3.02 4.39 8.09
N THR A 97 -3.07 5.70 8.39
CA THR A 97 -3.92 6.26 9.44
C THR A 97 -5.38 5.85 9.26
N GLN A 98 -5.90 5.96 8.03
CA GLN A 98 -7.26 5.52 7.70
C GLN A 98 -7.44 4.02 7.91
N CYS A 99 -6.48 3.21 7.43
CA CYS A 99 -6.54 1.76 7.59
C CYS A 99 -6.49 1.32 9.06
N TYR A 100 -5.80 2.06 9.93
CA TYR A 100 -5.73 1.75 11.36
C TYR A 100 -7.05 1.96 12.10
N MET A 101 -7.94 2.85 11.65
CA MET A 101 -9.17 3.21 12.38
C MET A 101 -10.11 2.02 12.66
N GLY A 102 -10.02 0.93 11.87
CA GLY A 102 -10.83 -0.28 12.04
C GLY A 102 -10.08 -1.50 12.60
N VAL A 103 -8.83 -1.35 13.04
CA VAL A 103 -7.97 -2.47 13.45
C VAL A 103 -7.90 -2.58 14.98
N PRO A 104 -8.19 -3.75 15.58
CA PRO A 104 -8.01 -3.97 17.02
C PRO A 104 -6.55 -3.83 17.47
N ASP A 105 -6.32 -3.35 18.68
CA ASP A 105 -4.97 -3.08 19.22
C ASP A 105 -4.09 -4.35 19.25
N GLU A 106 -4.67 -5.50 19.55
CA GLU A 106 -3.99 -6.80 19.52
C GLU A 106 -3.47 -7.17 18.11
N ILE A 107 -4.12 -6.68 17.06
CA ILE A 107 -3.67 -6.86 15.68
C ILE A 107 -2.63 -5.80 15.31
N ARG A 108 -2.79 -4.55 15.78
CA ARG A 108 -1.79 -3.49 15.56
C ARG A 108 -0.42 -3.88 16.09
N ALA A 109 -0.37 -4.53 17.25
CA ALA A 109 0.86 -4.98 17.90
C ALA A 109 1.65 -6.04 17.09
N ILE A 110 1.02 -6.73 16.15
CA ILE A 110 1.65 -7.79 15.33
C ILE A 110 1.82 -7.40 13.86
N LEU A 111 1.37 -6.21 13.47
CA LEU A 111 1.59 -5.70 12.12
C LEU A 111 3.07 -5.34 11.91
N PRO A 112 3.58 -5.42 10.68
CA PRO A 112 4.90 -4.91 10.35
C PRO A 112 5.00 -3.40 10.61
N ASP A 113 6.22 -2.89 10.71
CA ASP A 113 6.46 -1.47 10.93
C ASP A 113 5.86 -0.60 9.81
N ASN A 114 5.51 0.64 10.17
CA ASN A 114 4.89 1.60 9.27
C ASN A 114 5.68 1.83 7.98
N SER A 115 7.01 1.83 8.04
CA SER A 115 7.90 1.99 6.89
C SER A 115 7.72 0.84 5.88
N ASN A 116 7.68 -0.40 6.37
CA ASN A 116 7.36 -1.56 5.53
C ASN A 116 5.96 -1.46 4.90
N LEU A 117 4.98 -0.97 5.65
CA LEU A 117 3.61 -0.80 5.15
C LEU A 117 3.51 0.32 4.09
N LYS A 118 4.15 1.47 4.32
CA LYS A 118 4.27 2.58 3.36
C LYS A 118 4.95 2.13 2.06
N ARG A 119 6.02 1.34 2.15
CA ARG A 119 6.67 0.72 0.97
C ARG A 119 5.70 -0.18 0.19
N GLY A 120 4.82 -0.89 0.88
CA GLY A 120 3.74 -1.66 0.27
C GLY A 120 2.79 -0.79 -0.56
N VAL A 121 2.34 0.34 0.00
CA VAL A 121 1.49 1.33 -0.70
C VAL A 121 2.17 1.82 -1.98
N GLY A 122 3.43 2.25 -1.89
CA GLY A 122 4.20 2.72 -3.05
C GLY A 122 4.32 1.66 -4.14
N ARG A 123 4.68 0.43 -3.77
CA ARG A 123 4.79 -0.69 -4.71
C ARG A 123 3.49 -0.96 -5.45
N TRP A 124 2.35 -0.99 -4.77
CA TRP A 124 1.07 -1.25 -5.45
C TRP A 124 0.63 -0.14 -6.39
N ARG A 125 0.92 1.12 -6.03
CA ARG A 125 0.68 2.26 -6.93
C ARG A 125 1.56 2.15 -8.17
N GLN A 126 2.84 1.84 -8.00
CA GLN A 126 3.76 1.59 -9.10
C GLN A 126 3.34 0.40 -9.95
N ASP A 127 2.96 -0.73 -9.35
CA ASP A 127 2.47 -1.91 -10.08
C ASP A 127 1.22 -1.58 -10.91
N LYS A 128 0.31 -0.76 -10.39
CA LYS A 128 -0.88 -0.28 -11.12
C LYS A 128 -0.49 0.60 -12.31
N LEU A 129 0.45 1.53 -12.10
CA LEU A 129 1.00 2.38 -13.15
C LEU A 129 1.70 1.53 -14.22
N VAL A 130 2.62 0.63 -13.84
CA VAL A 130 3.34 -0.26 -14.76
C VAL A 130 2.41 -1.19 -15.51
N ALA A 131 1.38 -1.75 -14.88
CA ALA A 131 0.37 -2.56 -15.56
C ALA A 131 -0.45 -1.77 -16.59
N SER A 132 -0.54 -0.45 -16.44
CA SER A 132 -1.18 0.44 -17.43
C SER A 132 -0.23 0.89 -18.55
N ILE A 133 1.08 0.64 -18.43
CA ILE A 133 2.07 0.95 -19.46
C ILE A 133 2.09 -0.19 -20.50
N PRO A 134 1.91 0.09 -21.80
CA PRO A 134 2.05 -0.91 -22.86
C PRO A 134 3.44 -1.56 -22.85
N THR A 135 3.49 -2.89 -22.81
CA THR A 135 4.72 -3.68 -22.61
C THR A 135 5.44 -4.05 -23.92
N ASP A 136 5.18 -3.33 -25.01
CA ASP A 136 5.86 -3.55 -26.30
C ASP A 136 7.37 -3.27 -26.14
N LYS A 137 8.23 -4.13 -26.70
CA LYS A 137 9.69 -3.90 -26.73
C LYS A 137 10.08 -2.69 -27.59
N ASN A 138 9.15 -2.20 -28.41
CA ASN A 138 9.26 -0.93 -29.13
C ASN A 138 8.50 0.22 -28.43
N PHE A 139 8.04 0.02 -27.20
CA PHE A 139 7.43 1.09 -26.41
C PHE A 139 8.52 2.11 -26.09
N GLN A 140 8.51 3.22 -26.83
CA GLN A 140 9.14 4.45 -26.39
C GLN A 140 8.52 4.75 -25.04
N THR A 141 9.31 4.68 -23.96
CA THR A 141 8.89 5.28 -22.68
C THR A 141 8.33 6.64 -23.04
N THR A 142 7.08 6.92 -22.70
CA THR A 142 6.48 8.23 -22.97
C THR A 142 7.37 9.27 -22.29
N HIS A 143 8.27 9.83 -23.10
CA HIS A 143 9.38 10.63 -22.66
C HIS A 143 8.84 12.02 -22.36
N GLY A 144 8.24 12.19 -21.18
CA GLY A 144 8.03 13.51 -20.60
C GLY A 144 9.32 13.92 -19.91
N LEU A 145 9.53 13.47 -18.68
CA LEU A 145 10.58 13.98 -17.79
C LEU A 145 12.01 13.77 -18.30
N LYS A 146 12.35 12.63 -18.92
CA LYS A 146 13.70 12.42 -19.47
C LYS A 146 13.97 13.34 -20.67
N GLN A 147 13.03 13.40 -21.61
CA GLN A 147 13.16 14.29 -22.75
C GLN A 147 13.13 15.75 -22.29
N GLN A 148 12.22 16.14 -21.39
CA GLN A 148 12.18 17.45 -20.77
C GLN A 148 13.50 17.78 -20.06
N TYR A 149 14.10 16.85 -19.33
CA TYR A 149 15.41 17.04 -18.72
C TYR A 149 16.53 17.26 -19.76
N GLU A 150 16.46 16.58 -20.90
CA GLU A 150 17.43 16.70 -21.99
C GLU A 150 17.18 17.93 -22.90
N THR A 151 15.93 18.37 -23.04
CA THR A 151 15.50 19.40 -24.03
C THR A 151 15.10 20.74 -23.41
N ASP A 152 14.70 20.76 -22.14
CA ASP A 152 14.31 21.97 -21.41
C ASP A 152 15.37 22.28 -20.32
N LEU A 153 16.17 23.30 -20.60
CA LEU A 153 17.22 23.78 -19.70
C LEU A 153 16.65 24.29 -18.37
N THR A 154 15.46 24.88 -18.37
CA THR A 154 14.81 25.38 -17.14
C THR A 154 14.40 24.21 -16.26
N PHE A 155 13.83 23.17 -16.88
CA PHE A 155 13.47 21.96 -16.17
C PHE A 155 14.72 21.27 -15.59
N SER A 156 15.76 21.10 -16.40
CA SER A 156 17.03 20.53 -15.96
C SER A 156 17.66 21.32 -14.80
N ASP A 157 17.68 22.65 -14.89
CA ASP A 157 18.21 23.53 -13.85
C ASP A 157 17.40 23.42 -12.54
N ASN A 158 16.08 23.31 -12.63
CA ASN A 158 15.23 23.09 -11.47
C ASN A 158 15.45 21.71 -10.82
N ILE A 159 15.66 20.65 -11.60
CA ILE A 159 16.05 19.33 -11.06
C ILE A 159 17.41 19.37 -10.35
N HIS A 160 18.37 20.13 -10.88
CA HIS A 160 19.65 20.33 -10.21
C HIS A 160 19.50 21.09 -8.88
N LYS A 161 18.61 22.10 -8.81
CA LYS A 161 18.32 22.80 -7.55
C LYS A 161 17.70 21.88 -6.50
N ILE A 162 16.80 20.98 -6.90
CA ILE A 162 16.25 19.96 -6.00
C ILE A 162 17.37 19.04 -5.50
N SER A 163 18.27 18.62 -6.39
CA SER A 163 19.44 17.80 -6.02
C SER A 163 20.43 18.54 -5.12
N ALA A 164 20.49 19.88 -5.23
CA ALA A 164 21.38 20.72 -4.43
C ALA A 164 21.01 20.75 -2.94
N LEU A 165 19.78 20.37 -2.59
CA LEU A 165 19.37 20.19 -1.18
C LEU A 165 20.26 19.19 -0.44
N ALA A 166 20.84 18.22 -1.16
CA ALA A 166 21.73 17.24 -0.56
C ALA A 166 23.06 17.81 -0.03
N PHE A 167 23.36 19.06 -0.35
CA PHE A 167 24.57 19.76 0.07
C PHE A 167 24.30 20.86 1.12
N LEU A 168 23.04 21.04 1.54
CA LEU A 168 22.72 21.94 2.63
C LEU A 168 23.06 21.29 3.97
N GLU A 169 23.39 22.12 4.96
CA GLU A 169 23.52 21.69 6.35
C GLU A 169 22.14 21.25 6.87
N SER A 170 22.11 20.28 7.79
CA SER A 170 20.89 19.60 8.25
C SER A 170 19.82 20.58 8.76
N ASP A 171 20.26 21.66 9.42
CA ASP A 171 19.41 22.72 9.96
C ASP A 171 18.77 23.62 8.88
N SER A 172 19.28 23.58 7.65
CA SER A 172 18.92 24.45 6.53
C SER A 172 18.21 23.69 5.40
N VAL A 173 18.18 22.35 5.45
CA VAL A 173 17.54 21.49 4.43
C VAL A 173 16.04 21.77 4.33
N ILE A 174 15.33 21.94 5.45
CA ILE A 174 13.89 22.23 5.46
C ILE A 174 13.62 23.58 4.80
N ASP A 175 14.34 24.63 5.21
CA ASP A 175 14.19 25.98 4.65
C ASP A 175 14.46 26.00 3.14
N GLY A 176 15.51 25.28 2.72
CA GLY A 176 15.82 25.10 1.31
C GLY A 176 14.70 24.38 0.55
N PHE A 177 14.14 23.32 1.11
CA PHE A 177 13.04 22.57 0.51
C PHE A 177 11.76 23.41 0.40
N GLU A 178 11.37 24.11 1.46
CA GLU A 178 10.19 25.00 1.44
C GLU A 178 10.34 26.14 0.43
N THR A 179 11.55 26.70 0.31
CA THR A 179 11.86 27.72 -0.70
C THR A 179 11.71 27.19 -2.12
N LEU A 180 12.06 25.92 -2.37
CA LEU A 180 11.87 25.28 -3.67
C LEU A 180 10.39 25.01 -3.96
N CYS A 181 9.64 24.48 -2.99
CA CYS A 181 8.20 24.25 -3.13
C CYS A 181 7.43 25.54 -3.42
N ALA A 182 7.85 26.68 -2.86
CA ALA A 182 7.23 27.98 -3.15
C ALA A 182 7.52 28.51 -4.56
N ARG A 183 8.56 27.99 -5.23
CA ARG A 183 9.05 28.51 -6.51
C ARG A 183 8.78 27.60 -7.69
N LEU A 184 8.65 26.30 -7.45
CA LEU A 184 8.35 25.28 -8.46
C LEU A 184 6.84 25.10 -8.57
N ASP A 185 6.36 24.84 -9.80
CA ASP A 185 4.96 24.57 -10.06
C ASP A 185 4.63 23.07 -9.91
N ASP A 186 3.35 22.74 -10.06
CA ASP A 186 2.81 21.38 -9.88
C ASP A 186 3.50 20.33 -10.78
N THR A 187 4.24 20.74 -11.83
CA THR A 187 5.02 19.84 -12.70
C THR A 187 6.07 19.05 -11.91
N TYR A 188 6.55 19.58 -10.79
CA TYR A 188 7.61 18.98 -9.98
C TYR A 188 7.08 18.23 -8.75
N GLN A 189 5.76 18.23 -8.52
CA GLN A 189 5.18 17.73 -7.27
C GLN A 189 5.56 16.27 -6.99
N ASP A 190 5.52 15.40 -7.99
CA ASP A 190 5.91 13.98 -7.85
C ASP A 190 7.37 13.81 -7.38
N ILE A 191 8.25 14.71 -7.78
CA ILE A 191 9.68 14.69 -7.44
C ILE A 191 9.88 15.28 -6.04
N LEU A 192 9.16 16.36 -5.71
CA LEU A 192 9.21 16.99 -4.40
C LEU A 192 8.65 16.06 -3.31
N ASP A 193 7.53 15.39 -3.57
CA ASP A 193 6.94 14.39 -2.66
C ASP A 193 7.93 13.25 -2.39
N TYR A 194 8.59 12.74 -3.43
CA TYR A 194 9.62 11.71 -3.27
C TYR A 194 10.79 12.18 -2.40
N MET A 195 11.25 13.42 -2.57
CA MET A 195 12.35 13.99 -1.80
C MET A 195 11.95 14.26 -0.34
N GLU A 196 10.75 14.75 -0.07
CA GLU A 196 10.23 14.92 1.28
C GLU A 196 10.19 13.57 2.01
N ASP A 197 9.61 12.55 1.36
CA ASP A 197 9.43 11.23 1.95
C ASP A 197 10.75 10.46 2.15
N THR A 198 11.72 10.60 1.22
CA THR A 198 12.93 9.77 1.20
C THR A 198 14.16 10.45 1.80
N TYR A 199 14.29 11.77 1.62
CA TYR A 199 15.48 12.50 2.03
C TYR A 199 15.29 13.23 3.36
N ILE A 200 14.11 13.83 3.58
CA ILE A 200 13.84 14.64 4.77
C ILE A 200 13.34 13.78 5.93
N VAL A 201 12.46 12.80 5.66
CA VAL A 201 11.83 11.98 6.71
C VAL A 201 12.66 10.76 7.15
N GLU A 202 13.42 10.10 6.25
CA GLU A 202 14.18 8.88 6.60
C GLU A 202 15.57 9.15 7.23
N ASN A 203 16.06 10.40 7.29
CA ASN A 203 17.37 10.73 7.86
C ASN A 203 17.37 11.99 8.76
N PRO A 204 16.58 12.03 9.85
CA PRO A 204 16.45 13.24 10.65
C PRO A 204 17.61 13.34 11.66
N ASP A 205 18.44 14.36 11.49
CA ASP A 205 19.16 14.96 12.60
C ASP A 205 18.13 15.41 13.67
N PRO A 206 18.34 15.15 14.98
CA PRO A 206 17.42 15.53 16.04
C PRO A 206 16.95 17.00 16.01
N SER A 207 17.80 17.91 15.51
CA SER A 207 17.45 19.33 15.34
C SER A 207 16.34 19.59 14.31
N VAL A 208 16.19 18.70 13.31
CA VAL A 208 15.18 18.78 12.24
C VAL A 208 13.79 18.48 12.80
N TYR A 209 13.67 17.58 13.78
CA TYR A 209 12.40 17.29 14.48
C TYR A 209 11.90 18.52 15.23
N GLU A 210 12.77 19.18 15.99
CA GLU A 210 12.42 20.36 16.78
C GLU A 210 11.93 21.52 15.89
N GLN A 211 12.50 21.64 14.68
CA GLN A 211 12.06 22.60 13.67
C GLN A 211 10.72 22.22 13.02
N LEU A 212 10.49 20.95 12.69
CA LEU A 212 9.22 20.47 12.12
C LEU A 212 8.06 20.53 13.13
N GLU A 213 8.34 20.30 14.42
CA GLU A 213 7.38 20.47 15.54
C GLU A 213 7.04 21.94 15.74
N ALA A 214 8.05 22.83 15.76
CA ALA A 214 7.85 24.27 15.87
C ALA A 214 7.02 24.86 14.70
N ARG A 215 7.06 24.22 13.52
CA ARG A 215 6.30 24.63 12.32
C ARG A 215 4.99 23.88 12.12
N GLY A 216 4.60 23.02 13.07
CA GLY A 216 3.31 22.31 13.03
C GLY A 216 3.20 21.26 11.91
N ARG A 217 4.33 20.78 11.37
CA ARG A 217 4.37 19.73 10.34
C ARG A 217 4.62 18.34 10.90
N LEU A 218 4.99 18.23 12.17
CA LEU A 218 4.98 16.97 12.89
C LEU A 218 3.57 16.68 13.41
N ILE A 219 3.00 15.57 12.94
CA ILE A 219 1.80 15.00 13.52
C ILE A 219 2.24 14.45 14.88
N SER A 220 1.85 15.13 15.96
CA SER A 220 1.98 14.62 17.32
C SER A 220 1.39 13.22 17.39
N LEU A 221 2.22 12.24 17.75
CA LEU A 221 1.85 10.83 17.95
C LEU A 221 0.66 10.67 18.90
#